data_AF-A0A349CZR7-F1
#
_entry.id   AF-A0A349CZR7-F1
#
_cell.length_a   1.000
_cell.length_b   1.000
_cell.length_c   1.000
_cell.angle_alpha   90.00
_cell.angle_beta   90.00
_cell.angle_gamma   90.00
#
_symmetry.space_group_name_H-M   'P 1'
#
loop_
_entity.id
_entity.type
_entity.pdbx_description
1 polymer ?
#
loop_
_entity_poly.entity_id
_entity_poly.type
_entity_poly.pdbx_seq_one_letter_code
_entity_poly.pdbx_strand_id
1 'polypeptide(L)'
;MTAEPEFLSEDDARILALESAAVAGHTLKLLILEPGATLDLDGLRHRVTERLDAHPRARERVDTGGDRPRWVPAEDFDIARHIRR
;
A
#
# COMPACT_ATOMS: atom_id res chain seq x y z
N MET A 1 9.27 -20.89 -14.06
CA MET A 1 7.83 -20.93 -13.77
C MET A 1 7.39 -19.50 -13.47
N THR A 2 6.71 -18.84 -14.39
CA THR A 2 6.04 -17.56 -14.09
C THR A 2 4.88 -17.87 -13.16
N ALA A 3 4.86 -17.29 -11.96
CA ALA A 3 3.72 -17.41 -11.06
C ALA A 3 2.44 -16.94 -11.79
N GLU A 4 1.33 -17.64 -11.57
CA GLU A 4 0.05 -17.22 -12.14
C GLU A 4 -0.32 -15.82 -11.64
N PRO A 5 -0.94 -14.97 -12.49
CA PRO A 5 -1.35 -13.65 -12.09
C PRO A 5 -2.41 -13.72 -10.98
N GLU A 6 -2.17 -13.00 -9.89
CA GLU A 6 -3.11 -12.93 -8.77
C GLU A 6 -4.14 -11.82 -9.01
N PHE A 7 -5.34 -12.22 -9.44
CA PHE A 7 -6.46 -11.29 -9.62
C PHE A 7 -7.04 -10.81 -8.29
N LEU A 8 -7.66 -9.63 -8.29
CA LEU A 8 -8.40 -9.16 -7.12
C LEU A 8 -9.55 -10.13 -6.79
N SER A 9 -9.87 -10.23 -5.50
CA SER A 9 -11.08 -10.90 -5.06
C SER A 9 -12.31 -10.18 -5.63
N GLU A 10 -13.45 -10.88 -5.68
CA GLU A 10 -14.70 -10.27 -6.17
C GLU A 10 -15.09 -9.05 -5.33
N ASP A 11 -14.93 -9.13 -4.01
CA ASP A 11 -15.26 -8.03 -3.11
C ASP A 11 -14.31 -6.84 -3.29
N ASP A 12 -13.00 -7.07 -3.42
CA ASP A 12 -12.03 -5.99 -3.67
C ASP A 12 -12.29 -5.31 -5.02
N ALA A 13 -12.58 -6.09 -6.06
CA ALA A 13 -12.92 -5.55 -7.38
C ALA A 13 -14.23 -4.73 -7.34
N ARG A 14 -15.22 -5.17 -6.55
CA ARG A 14 -16.47 -4.45 -6.36
C ARG A 14 -16.25 -3.13 -5.60
N ILE A 15 -15.38 -3.11 -4.58
CA ILE A 15 -14.98 -1.89 -3.86
C ILE A 15 -14.25 -0.92 -4.80
N LEU A 16 -13.29 -1.41 -5.57
CA LEU A 16 -12.56 -0.60 -6.54
C LEU A 16 -13.50 0.05 -7.57
N ALA A 17 -14.52 -0.67 -8.03
CA ALA A 17 -15.52 -0.16 -8.97
C ALA A 17 -16.42 0.95 -8.38
N LEU A 18 -16.45 1.13 -7.05
CA LEU A 18 -17.17 2.23 -6.41
C LEU A 18 -16.37 3.54 -6.39
N GLU A 19 -15.06 3.49 -6.65
CA GLU A 19 -14.24 4.69 -6.67
C GLU A 19 -14.67 5.65 -7.78
N SER A 20 -14.74 6.94 -7.44
CA SER A 20 -15.11 8.01 -8.36
C SER A 20 -14.53 9.34 -7.89
N ALA A 21 -14.77 10.42 -8.63
CA ALA A 21 -14.41 11.76 -8.17
C ALA A 21 -15.04 12.14 -6.82
N ALA A 22 -16.17 11.52 -6.45
CA ALA A 22 -16.87 11.77 -5.19
C ALA A 22 -16.58 10.71 -4.10
N VAL A 23 -16.04 9.55 -4.48
CA VAL A 23 -15.81 8.41 -3.58
C VAL A 23 -14.35 7.97 -3.70
N ALA A 24 -13.57 8.23 -2.66
CA ALA A 24 -12.21 7.74 -2.56
C ALA A 24 -12.17 6.35 -1.92
N GLY A 25 -11.44 5.38 -2.48
CA GLY A 25 -11.30 4.03 -1.92
C GLY A 25 -10.06 3.87 -1.02
N HIS A 26 -9.58 4.95 -0.41
CA HIS A 26 -8.56 4.89 0.63
C HIS A 26 -9.15 5.15 2.01
N THR A 27 -8.60 4.47 3.02
CA THR A 27 -8.89 4.74 4.43
C THR A 27 -7.71 5.48 5.07
N LEU A 28 -7.99 6.32 6.07
CA LEU A 28 -6.97 7.01 6.86
C LEU A 28 -7.11 6.62 8.32
N LYS A 29 -5.99 6.25 8.94
CA LYS A 29 -5.87 6.12 10.40
C LYS A 29 -4.94 7.21 10.93
N LEU A 30 -5.45 8.05 11.83
CA LEU A 30 -4.67 9.06 12.53
C LEU A 30 -4.26 8.54 13.91
N LEU A 31 -2.97 8.57 14.21
CA LEU A 31 -2.42 8.31 15.55
C LEU A 31 -1.85 9.61 16.09
N ILE A 32 -2.29 10.00 17.29
CA ILE A 32 -1.79 11.18 18.00
C ILE A 32 -0.89 10.67 19.12
N LEU A 33 0.34 11.18 19.16
CA LEU A 33 1.33 10.84 20.18
C LEU A 33 1.36 11.94 21.25
N GLU A 34 1.61 11.55 22.49
CA GLU A 34 1.89 12.51 23.55
C GLU A 34 3.15 13.33 23.23
N PRO A 35 3.25 14.59 23.69
CA PRO A 35 4.44 15.40 23.52
C PRO A 35 5.70 14.71 24.08
N GLY A 36 6.82 14.82 23.37
CA GLY A 36 8.06 14.18 23.77
C GLY A 36 9.22 14.46 22.83
N ALA A 37 10.17 13.53 22.77
CA ALA A 37 11.27 13.60 21.83
C ALA A 37 10.77 13.69 20.38
N THR A 38 11.54 14.38 19.54
CA THR A 38 11.27 14.43 18.10
C THR A 38 11.25 13.02 17.52
N LEU A 39 10.29 12.73 16.65
CA LEU A 39 10.18 11.44 15.99
C LEU A 39 11.40 11.22 15.07
N ASP A 40 12.13 10.13 15.32
CA ASP A 40 13.20 9.68 14.44
C ASP A 40 12.57 9.03 13.19
N LEU A 41 12.50 9.80 12.10
CA LEU A 41 11.93 9.33 10.84
C LEU A 41 12.80 8.27 10.15
N ASP A 42 14.13 8.29 10.35
CA ASP A 42 15.01 7.27 9.77
C ASP A 42 14.86 5.95 10.51
N GLY A 43 14.81 5.99 11.84
CA GLY A 43 14.45 4.85 12.67
C GLY A 43 13.06 4.28 12.36
N LEU A 44 12.08 5.15 12.10
CA LEU A 44 10.74 4.72 11.68
C LEU A 44 10.77 4.03 10.30
N ARG A 45 11.46 4.60 9.31
CA ARG A 45 11.62 3.99 7.98
C ARG A 45 12.25 2.61 8.07
N HIS A 46 13.30 2.47 8.86
CA HIS A 46 13.98 1.19 9.09
C HIS A 46 13.00 0.15 9.67
N ARG A 47 12.33 0.46 10.78
CA ARG A 47 11.37 -0.44 11.44
C ARG A 47 10.21 -0.85 10.55
N VAL A 48 9.69 0.06 9.73
CA VAL A 48 8.61 -0.28 8.79
C VAL A 48 9.15 -1.20 7.69
N THR A 49 10.34 -0.90 7.14
CA THR A 49 10.96 -1.70 6.08
C THR A 49 11.18 -3.15 6.50
N GLU A 50 11.70 -3.39 7.71
CA GLU A 50 11.89 -4.74 8.27
C GLU A 50 10.58 -5.54 8.34
N ARG A 51 9.45 -4.87 8.61
CA ARG A 51 8.14 -5.54 8.70
C ARG A 51 7.53 -5.84 7.34
N LEU A 52 7.89 -5.10 6.30
CA LEU A 52 7.30 -5.27 4.96
C LEU A 52 7.64 -6.64 4.36
N ASP A 53 8.76 -7.26 4.73
CA ASP A 53 9.13 -8.60 4.24
C ASP A 53 8.09 -9.68 4.63
N ALA A 54 7.43 -9.51 5.78
CA ALA A 54 6.34 -10.38 6.23
C ALA A 54 4.97 -10.03 5.62
N HIS A 55 4.89 -8.94 4.84
CA HIS A 55 3.65 -8.43 4.27
C HIS A 55 3.80 -8.10 2.77
N PRO A 56 3.95 -9.10 1.88
CA PRO A 56 4.23 -8.89 0.45
C PRO A 56 3.26 -7.91 -0.24
N ARG A 57 1.95 -7.99 0.08
CA ARG A 57 0.91 -7.10 -0.46
C ARG A 57 1.21 -5.61 -0.25
N ALA A 58 1.94 -5.25 0.79
CA ALA A 58 2.30 -3.85 1.08
C ALA A 58 3.37 -3.28 0.12
N ARG A 59 3.96 -4.10 -0.75
CA ARG A 59 4.89 -3.70 -1.82
C ARG A 59 4.31 -3.93 -3.23
N GLU A 60 3.00 -4.10 -3.32
CA GLU A 60 2.29 -4.35 -4.57
C GLU A 60 1.35 -3.19 -4.89
N ARG A 61 0.92 -3.14 -6.14
CA ARG A 61 -0.09 -2.20 -6.65
C ARG A 61 -1.14 -2.96 -7.44
N VAL A 62 -2.30 -2.35 -7.61
CA VAL A 62 -3.33 -2.85 -8.53
C VAL A 62 -3.00 -2.39 -9.95
N ASP A 63 -2.96 -3.33 -10.88
CA ASP A 63 -2.92 -3.11 -12.32
C ASP A 63 -4.34 -3.23 -12.89
N THR A 64 -4.87 -2.14 -13.42
CA THR A 64 -6.22 -2.05 -14.01
C THR A 64 -6.20 -1.99 -15.54
N GLY A 65 -5.02 -2.18 -16.17
CA GLY A 65 -4.87 -2.05 -17.63
C GLY A 65 -5.38 -3.23 -18.46
N GLY A 66 -5.71 -4.36 -17.82
CA GLY A 66 -6.26 -5.55 -18.48
C GLY A 66 -7.75 -5.78 -18.20
N ASP A 67 -8.30 -6.90 -18.70
CA ASP A 67 -9.73 -7.24 -18.57
C ASP A 67 -10.22 -7.35 -17.12
N ARG A 68 -9.33 -7.74 -16.19
CA ARG A 68 -9.62 -7.83 -14.76
C ARG A 68 -8.46 -7.23 -13.95
N PRO A 69 -8.77 -6.48 -12.87
CA PRO A 69 -7.73 -5.92 -12.02
C PRO A 69 -6.97 -7.02 -11.30
N ARG A 70 -5.66 -6.84 -11.17
CA ARG A 70 -4.76 -7.81 -10.55
C ARG A 70 -3.69 -7.13 -9.72
N TRP A 71 -3.13 -7.86 -8.76
CA TRP A 71 -1.97 -7.41 -8.00
C TRP A 71 -0.70 -7.63 -8.82
N VAL A 72 0.18 -6.63 -8.78
CA VAL A 72 1.52 -6.70 -9.38
C VAL A 72 2.55 -6.04 -8.44
N PRO A 73 3.83 -6.46 -8.47
CA PRO A 73 4.87 -5.76 -7.73
C PRO A 73 4.94 -4.27 -8.08
N ALA A 74 5.16 -3.42 -7.08
CA ALA A 74 5.51 -2.02 -7.29
C ALA A 74 7.03 -1.92 -7.50
N GLU A 75 7.46 -1.91 -8.76
CA GLU A 75 8.89 -1.94 -9.13
C GLU A 75 9.70 -0.79 -8.53
N ASP A 76 9.09 0.39 -8.38
CA ASP A 76 9.72 1.60 -7.81
C ASP A 76 9.30 1.87 -6.36
N PHE A 77 9.02 0.83 -5.56
CA PHE A 77 8.70 1.00 -4.15
C PHE A 77 9.88 1.61 -3.38
N ASP A 78 9.63 2.73 -2.70
CA ASP A 78 10.61 3.42 -1.87
C ASP A 78 9.92 3.94 -0.60
N ILE A 79 10.34 3.43 0.56
CA ILE A 79 9.77 3.80 1.85
C ILE A 79 9.89 5.30 2.16
N ALA A 80 10.90 5.98 1.61
CA ALA A 80 11.08 7.42 1.78
C ALA A 80 9.99 8.23 1.07
N ARG A 81 9.31 7.66 0.06
CA ARG A 81 8.14 8.25 -0.59
C ARG A 81 6.88 8.15 0.28
N HIS A 82 6.88 7.34 1.33
CA HIS A 82 5.73 7.15 2.23
C HIS A 82 5.93 7.83 3.60
N ILE A 83 7.13 7.74 4.17
CA ILE A 83 7.49 8.41 5.43
C ILE A 83 8.31 9.65 5.08
N ARG A 84 7.64 10.80 5.03
CA ARG A 84 8.20 12.10 4.64
C ARG A 84 8.37 13.02 5.86
N ARG A 85 9.20 14.05 5.70
CA ARG A 85 9.33 15.14 6.68
C ARG A 85 8.24 16.18 6.46
#